data_AF-A0A927PLD7-F1
#
_entry.id   AF-A0A927PLD7-F1
#
_cell.length_a   1.000
_cell.length_b   1.000
_cell.length_c   1.000
_cell.angle_alpha   90.00
_cell.angle_beta   90.00
_cell.angle_gamma   90.00
#
_symmetry.space_group_name_H-M   'P 1'
#
loop_
_entity.id
_entity.type
_entity.pdbx_description
1 polymer ?
#
loop_
_entity_poly.entity_id
_entity_poly.type
_entity_poly.pdbx_seq_one_letter_code
_entity_poly.pdbx_strand_id
1 'polypeptide(L)'
;MDISRTAATVGAALLVPLATGISTAAADPIGALQLPAHSLVVSGLVVPGIHGAAVTVASVGPGVVTFAAPTRPEACATTYGGALVRIDYLNVATGAAGTTTVRPCTNFLDPTPETATVHTGPGPVLFTIGVTGSAYRPSAGQPSIPGVGTFTAP
;
A
#
# COMPACT_ATOMS: atom_id res chain seq x y z
N MET A 1 -26.62 39.01 -64.34
CA MET A 1 -27.46 40.12 -63.85
C MET A 1 -28.54 39.42 -63.03
N ASP A 2 -28.55 39.45 -61.70
CA ASP A 2 -28.21 40.54 -60.78
C ASP A 2 -27.63 40.08 -59.43
N ILE A 3 -26.93 41.02 -58.79
CA ILE A 3 -26.27 40.99 -57.48
C ILE A 3 -27.21 41.59 -56.43
N SER A 4 -27.38 40.94 -55.27
CA SER A 4 -27.72 41.58 -53.97
C SER A 4 -27.62 40.55 -52.83
N ARG A 5 -26.59 40.58 -51.98
CA ARG A 5 -26.34 41.43 -50.78
C ARG A 5 -26.85 40.83 -49.45
N THR A 6 -25.88 40.26 -48.70
CA THR A 6 -25.55 40.48 -47.27
C THR A 6 -26.59 40.26 -46.15
N ALA A 7 -26.27 39.35 -45.21
CA ALA A 7 -26.27 39.51 -43.73
C ALA A 7 -25.74 38.20 -43.09
N ALA A 8 -24.51 38.09 -42.58
CA ALA A 8 -23.98 38.50 -41.27
C ALA A 8 -24.51 37.72 -40.03
N THR A 9 -23.57 37.02 -39.36
CA THR A 9 -23.57 36.52 -37.95
C THR A 9 -24.50 35.33 -37.65
N VAL A 10 -24.12 34.28 -36.92
CA VAL A 10 -23.45 34.22 -35.62
C VAL A 10 -22.58 32.95 -35.54
N GLY A 11 -21.31 33.12 -35.19
CA GLY A 11 -20.45 32.02 -34.76
C GLY A 11 -20.85 31.55 -33.37
N ALA A 12 -21.32 30.31 -33.25
CA ALA A 12 -21.41 29.61 -31.98
C ALA A 12 -20.17 28.72 -31.86
N ALA A 13 -19.10 29.26 -31.30
CA ALA A 13 -18.00 28.45 -30.81
C ALA A 13 -18.54 27.61 -29.64
N LEU A 14 -18.75 26.32 -29.88
CA LEU A 14 -18.97 25.32 -28.83
C LEU A 14 -17.71 25.29 -27.95
N LEU A 15 -17.70 26.10 -26.91
CA LEU A 15 -16.79 25.94 -25.78
C LEU A 15 -17.22 24.67 -25.05
N VAL A 16 -16.65 23.53 -25.46
CA VAL A 16 -16.63 22.33 -24.63
C VAL A 16 -15.79 22.69 -23.40
N PRO A 17 -16.35 22.73 -22.18
CA PRO A 17 -15.51 22.76 -21.01
C PRO A 17 -14.76 21.43 -20.99
N LEU A 18 -13.47 21.45 -21.34
CA LEU A 18 -12.51 20.46 -20.89
C LEU A 18 -12.48 20.58 -19.36
N ALA A 19 -13.46 19.97 -18.70
CA ALA A 19 -13.37 19.63 -17.31
C ALA A 19 -12.21 18.65 -17.21
N THR A 20 -11.00 19.17 -17.01
CA THR A 20 -9.89 18.44 -16.42
C THR A 20 -10.29 18.14 -14.97
N GLY A 21 -11.27 17.25 -14.82
CA GLY A 21 -11.51 16.57 -13.58
C GLY A 21 -10.23 15.81 -13.30
N ILE A 22 -9.50 16.28 -12.30
CA ILE A 22 -8.41 15.54 -11.67
C ILE A 22 -9.13 14.35 -11.02
N SER A 23 -9.33 13.30 -11.80
CA SER A 23 -9.86 12.05 -11.28
C SER A 23 -8.73 11.49 -10.43
N THR A 24 -8.78 11.76 -9.13
CA THR A 24 -7.98 11.02 -8.16
C THR A 24 -8.50 9.60 -8.25
N ALA A 25 -7.87 8.77 -9.08
CA ALA A 25 -8.16 7.36 -9.16
C ALA A 25 -8.18 6.83 -7.72
N ALA A 26 -9.36 6.43 -7.26
CA ALA A 26 -9.50 5.86 -5.93
C ALA A 26 -8.58 4.64 -5.87
N ALA A 27 -7.85 4.50 -4.76
CA ALA A 27 -6.94 3.39 -4.62
C ALA A 27 -7.75 2.08 -4.69
N ASP A 28 -7.49 1.26 -5.72
CA ASP A 28 -8.28 0.05 -5.98
C ASP A 28 -7.64 -1.15 -5.26
N PRO A 29 -8.34 -1.85 -4.35
CA PRO A 29 -7.78 -2.99 -3.65
C PRO A 29 -7.31 -4.08 -4.61
N ILE A 30 -6.06 -4.53 -4.44
CA ILE A 30 -5.49 -5.64 -5.20
C ILE A 30 -5.57 -6.91 -4.36
N GLY A 31 -6.15 -7.97 -4.92
CA GLY A 31 -6.11 -9.30 -4.32
C GLY A 31 -4.67 -9.82 -4.28
N ALA A 32 -4.09 -9.90 -3.09
CA ALA A 32 -2.78 -10.52 -2.87
C ALA A 32 -2.96 -11.93 -2.29
N LEU A 33 -2.36 -12.93 -2.93
CA LEU A 33 -2.22 -14.26 -2.36
C LEU A 33 -1.02 -14.23 -1.43
N GLN A 34 -1.21 -14.51 -0.14
CA GLN A 34 -0.11 -14.42 0.83
C GLN A 34 -0.19 -15.48 1.92
N LEU A 35 0.99 -15.86 2.39
CA LEU A 35 1.25 -16.46 3.68
C LEU A 35 1.71 -15.32 4.61
N PRO A 36 0.94 -14.96 5.64
CA PRO A 36 1.30 -13.87 6.53
C PRO A 36 2.58 -14.18 7.30
N ALA A 37 3.30 -13.13 7.71
CA ALA A 37 4.42 -13.30 8.63
C ALA A 37 3.90 -13.60 10.04
N HIS A 38 4.49 -14.56 10.74
CA HIS A 38 4.06 -14.94 12.08
C HIS A 38 5.08 -14.48 13.11
N SER A 39 4.61 -13.89 14.21
CA SER A 39 5.45 -13.44 15.32
C SER A 39 4.97 -14.00 16.64
N LEU A 40 5.89 -14.22 17.57
CA LEU A 40 5.54 -14.42 18.96
C LEU A 40 5.23 -13.08 19.62
N VAL A 41 4.10 -13.04 20.30
CA VAL A 41 3.63 -11.86 21.02
C VAL A 41 3.36 -12.24 22.46
N VAL A 42 3.68 -11.35 23.39
CA VAL A 42 3.47 -11.57 24.81
C VAL A 42 2.63 -10.42 25.34
N SER A 43 1.49 -10.76 25.94
CA SER A 43 0.63 -9.78 26.60
C SER A 43 1.22 -9.35 27.95
N GLY A 44 0.74 -8.24 28.52
CA GLY A 44 1.18 -7.77 29.84
C GLY A 44 0.99 -8.77 31.00
N LEU A 45 0.17 -9.81 30.80
CA LEU A 45 0.00 -10.94 31.74
C LEU A 45 0.97 -12.11 31.47
N VAL A 46 1.99 -11.91 30.65
CA VAL A 46 3.00 -12.94 30.27
C VAL A 46 2.36 -14.15 29.60
N VAL A 47 1.24 -13.95 28.90
CA VAL A 47 0.60 -14.98 28.09
C VAL A 47 1.18 -14.92 26.68
N PRO A 48 1.90 -15.96 26.22
CA PRO A 48 2.40 -16.01 24.86
C PRO A 48 1.26 -16.30 23.87
N GLY A 49 1.30 -15.65 22.72
CA GLY A 49 0.42 -15.88 21.59
C GLY A 49 1.18 -15.79 20.28
N ILE A 50 0.55 -16.25 19.20
CA ILE A 50 1.06 -16.11 17.84
C ILE A 50 0.21 -15.05 17.13
N HIS A 51 0.87 -14.07 16.52
CA HIS A 51 0.21 -13.05 15.71
C HIS A 51 0.67 -13.12 14.25
N GLY A 52 -0.29 -13.08 13.32
CA GLY A 52 -0.03 -13.05 11.88
C GLY A 52 -0.16 -11.64 11.32
N ALA A 53 0.93 -11.11 10.76
CA ALA A 53 0.97 -9.86 10.03
C ALA A 53 0.71 -10.11 8.54
N ALA A 54 -0.44 -9.65 8.05
CA ALA A 54 -0.80 -9.69 6.64
C ALA A 54 -0.66 -8.30 6.02
N VAL A 55 -0.30 -8.25 4.74
CA VAL A 55 -0.14 -7.02 3.96
C VAL A 55 -1.35 -6.84 3.05
N THR A 56 -1.94 -5.65 3.08
CA THR A 56 -2.95 -5.21 2.11
C THR A 56 -2.28 -4.37 1.03
N VAL A 57 -2.68 -4.59 -0.23
CA VAL A 57 -2.14 -3.89 -1.40
C VAL A 57 -3.27 -3.16 -2.10
N ALA A 58 -3.05 -1.90 -2.47
CA ALA A 58 -3.99 -1.12 -3.27
C ALA A 58 -3.26 -0.45 -4.44
N SER A 59 -3.85 -0.50 -5.64
CA SER A 59 -3.35 0.22 -6.81
C SER A 59 -3.70 1.70 -6.69
N VAL A 60 -2.75 2.59 -6.94
CA VAL A 60 -3.03 4.04 -7.08
C VAL A 60 -2.83 4.54 -8.52
N GLY A 61 -2.41 3.64 -9.41
CA GLY A 61 -2.13 3.94 -10.81
C GLY A 61 -1.28 2.83 -11.45
N PRO A 62 -1.00 2.90 -12.76
CA PRO A 62 -0.23 1.88 -13.47
C PRO A 62 1.15 1.66 -12.85
N GLY A 63 1.42 0.44 -12.39
CA GLY A 63 2.65 0.03 -11.74
C GLY A 63 2.95 0.70 -10.40
N VAL A 64 2.00 1.39 -9.79
CA VAL A 64 2.16 2.06 -8.48
C VAL A 64 1.17 1.46 -7.49
N VAL A 65 1.70 0.94 -6.39
CA VAL A 65 0.90 0.29 -5.34
C VAL A 65 1.20 0.89 -3.97
N THR A 66 0.19 0.87 -3.11
CA THR A 66 0.30 1.21 -1.71
C THR A 66 0.21 -0.05 -0.87
N PHE A 67 1.23 -0.28 -0.06
CA PHE A 67 1.26 -1.33 0.95
C PHE A 67 0.79 -0.80 2.29
N ALA A 68 0.07 -1.63 3.04
CA ALA A 68 -0.24 -1.41 4.45
C ALA A 68 -0.28 -2.76 5.17
N ALA A 69 -0.09 -2.76 6.49
CA ALA A 69 -0.15 -3.99 7.30
C ALA A 69 -1.08 -3.78 8.51
N PRO A 70 -2.39 -3.56 8.29
CA PRO A 70 -3.31 -3.25 9.38
C PRO A 70 -3.35 -4.40 10.39
N THR A 71 -3.25 -4.06 11.67
CA THR A 71 -3.27 -5.00 12.77
C THR A 71 -4.42 -4.70 13.71
N ARG A 72 -4.94 -5.75 14.38
CA ARG A 72 -6.02 -5.59 15.35
C ARG A 72 -5.52 -4.93 16.65
N PRO A 73 -6.34 -4.12 17.32
CA PRO A 73 -5.94 -3.43 18.55
C PRO A 73 -5.41 -4.36 19.64
N GLU A 74 -5.92 -5.60 19.73
CA GLU A 74 -5.51 -6.58 20.74
C GLU A 74 -4.04 -6.96 20.58
N ALA A 75 -3.56 -7.12 19.34
CA ALA A 75 -2.15 -7.39 19.08
C ALA A 75 -1.29 -6.15 19.39
N CYS A 76 -1.78 -4.95 19.12
CA CYS A 76 -1.07 -3.71 19.47
C CYS A 76 -0.93 -3.48 20.98
N ALA A 77 -1.75 -4.13 21.81
CA ALA A 77 -1.64 -4.11 23.28
C ALA A 77 -0.62 -5.12 23.84
N THR A 78 0.11 -5.85 22.98
CA THR A 78 1.15 -6.82 23.35
C THR A 78 2.55 -6.28 23.06
N THR A 79 3.58 -7.12 23.21
CA THR A 79 4.95 -6.81 22.73
C THR A 79 5.03 -6.49 21.23
N TYR A 80 3.99 -6.79 20.45
CA TYR A 80 3.89 -6.43 19.03
C TYR A 80 3.61 -4.94 18.79
N GLY A 81 3.15 -4.18 19.79
CA GLY A 81 2.77 -2.78 19.61
C GLY A 81 3.86 -1.89 18.99
N GLY A 82 5.14 -2.23 19.22
CA GLY A 82 6.29 -1.55 18.63
C GLY A 82 6.94 -2.27 17.44
N ALA A 83 6.27 -3.24 16.85
CA ALA A 83 6.77 -3.98 15.69
C ALA A 83 6.52 -3.18 14.41
N LEU A 84 7.39 -3.37 13.43
CA LEU A 84 7.31 -2.85 12.08
C LEU A 84 7.21 -4.02 11.11
N VAL A 85 6.44 -3.84 10.03
CA VAL A 85 6.33 -4.82 8.96
C VAL A 85 7.17 -4.34 7.79
N ARG A 86 8.28 -5.05 7.57
CA ARG A 86 9.14 -4.87 6.41
C ARG A 86 8.58 -5.67 5.24
N ILE A 87 8.53 -5.05 4.08
CA ILE A 87 8.02 -5.61 2.84
C ILE A 87 9.08 -5.44 1.77
N ASP A 88 9.68 -6.55 1.35
CA ASP A 88 10.60 -6.57 0.21
C ASP A 88 9.83 -7.09 -1.00
N TYR A 89 9.95 -6.45 -2.15
CA TYR A 89 9.20 -6.79 -3.36
C TYR A 89 10.10 -6.93 -4.58
N LEU A 90 9.66 -7.75 -5.53
CA LEU A 90 10.28 -8.00 -6.82
C LEU A 90 9.19 -8.20 -7.88
N ASN A 91 9.15 -7.33 -8.88
CA ASN A 91 8.40 -7.56 -10.10
C ASN A 91 9.19 -8.53 -10.98
N VAL A 92 8.65 -9.73 -11.19
CA VAL A 92 9.33 -10.80 -11.93
C VAL A 92 9.30 -10.59 -13.44
N ALA A 93 8.45 -9.69 -13.94
CA ALA A 93 8.39 -9.35 -15.36
C ALA A 93 9.38 -8.24 -15.74
N THR A 94 9.56 -7.23 -14.88
CA THR A 94 10.40 -6.05 -15.17
C THR A 94 11.75 -6.07 -14.45
N GLY A 95 11.90 -6.90 -13.42
CA GLY A 95 13.07 -6.91 -12.53
C GLY A 95 13.10 -5.78 -11.51
N ALA A 96 12.06 -4.93 -11.46
CA ALA A 96 11.97 -3.86 -10.48
C ALA A 96 11.85 -4.44 -9.06
N ALA A 97 12.71 -4.00 -8.14
CA ALA A 97 12.74 -4.49 -6.77
C ALA A 97 12.92 -3.33 -5.79
N GLY A 98 12.50 -3.56 -4.56
CA GLY A 98 12.67 -2.58 -3.49
C GLY A 98 12.27 -3.12 -2.14
N THR A 99 12.43 -2.26 -1.14
CA THR A 99 12.08 -2.54 0.24
C THR A 99 11.30 -1.36 0.79
N THR A 100 10.29 -1.65 1.57
CA THR A 100 9.53 -0.64 2.31
C THR A 100 9.20 -1.17 3.69
N THR A 101 8.91 -0.27 4.62
CA THR A 101 8.51 -0.64 5.97
C THR A 101 7.29 0.16 6.35
N VAL A 102 6.31 -0.52 6.94
CA VAL A 102 5.07 0.07 7.40
C VAL A 102 4.84 -0.24 8.86
N ARG A 103 4.19 0.69 9.57
CA ARG A 103 3.79 0.51 10.95
C ARG A 103 2.39 -0.11 11.03
N PRO A 104 2.24 -1.26 11.70
CA PRO A 104 0.93 -1.91 11.84
C PRO A 104 0.01 -1.26 12.87
N CYS A 105 0.60 -0.68 13.92
CA CYS A 105 -0.10 -0.10 15.05
C CYS A 105 -0.05 1.43 14.99
N THR A 106 -1.21 2.07 14.82
CA THR A 106 -1.33 3.51 14.56
C THR A 106 -0.77 4.38 15.69
N ASN A 107 -0.98 3.97 16.94
CA ASN A 107 -0.70 4.75 18.14
C ASN A 107 0.73 4.58 18.71
N PHE A 108 1.64 3.90 18.02
CA PHE A 108 3.00 3.70 18.52
C PHE A 108 3.96 4.82 18.08
N LEU A 109 4.88 5.21 18.96
CA LEU A 109 5.75 6.42 18.84
C LEU A 109 6.83 6.35 17.74
N ASP A 110 6.71 5.45 16.77
CA ASP A 110 7.66 5.31 15.68
C ASP A 110 7.36 6.32 14.55
N PRO A 111 8.35 6.88 13.83
CA PRO A 111 8.10 7.77 12.69
C PRO A 111 7.69 7.03 11.40
N THR A 112 7.82 5.71 11.33
CA THR A 112 7.50 4.89 10.14
C THR A 112 6.02 5.01 9.77
N PRO A 113 5.68 5.27 8.51
CA PRO A 113 4.29 5.49 8.10
C PRO A 113 3.45 4.21 8.18
N GLU A 114 2.13 4.35 8.30
CA GLU A 114 1.18 3.22 8.33
C GLU A 114 0.99 2.57 6.95
N THR A 115 1.23 3.36 5.91
CA THR A 115 1.14 2.94 4.51
C THR A 115 2.38 3.42 3.76
N ALA A 116 2.75 2.69 2.71
CA ALA A 116 3.87 3.06 1.86
C ALA A 116 3.52 2.86 0.39
N THR A 117 3.56 3.93 -0.39
CA THR A 117 3.36 3.90 -1.84
C THR A 117 4.69 3.71 -2.55
N VAL A 118 4.76 2.72 -3.44
CA VAL A 118 5.96 2.37 -4.19
C VAL A 118 5.63 2.10 -5.66
N HIS A 119 6.62 2.28 -6.52
CA HIS A 119 6.53 1.94 -7.93
C HIS A 119 7.12 0.54 -8.17
N THR A 120 6.26 -0.46 -8.33
CA THR A 120 6.65 -1.85 -8.65
C THR A 120 6.78 -2.09 -10.15
N GLY A 121 6.25 -1.19 -10.98
CA GLY A 121 5.97 -1.46 -12.39
C GLY A 121 4.76 -2.40 -12.57
N PRO A 122 4.15 -2.41 -13.76
CA PRO A 122 3.00 -3.28 -14.06
C PRO A 122 3.44 -4.75 -14.13
N GLY A 123 2.51 -5.66 -13.85
CA GLY A 123 2.72 -7.11 -13.95
C GLY A 123 2.87 -7.86 -12.62
N PRO A 124 3.30 -9.12 -12.65
CA PRO A 124 3.37 -9.98 -11.47
C PRO A 124 4.48 -9.54 -10.50
N VAL A 125 4.11 -9.37 -9.23
CA VAL A 125 5.00 -8.98 -8.14
C VAL A 125 5.00 -10.07 -7.08
N LEU A 126 6.19 -10.55 -6.72
CA LEU A 126 6.46 -11.36 -5.54
C LEU A 126 6.90 -10.42 -4.41
N PHE A 127 6.42 -10.65 -3.20
CA PHE A 127 6.86 -9.90 -2.03
C PHE A 127 7.06 -10.81 -0.81
N THR A 128 7.97 -10.44 0.07
CA THR A 128 8.19 -11.08 1.36
C THR A 128 7.84 -10.13 2.48
N ILE A 129 7.34 -10.69 3.58
CA ILE A 129 6.86 -9.94 4.74
C ILE A 129 7.75 -10.33 5.92
N GLY A 130 8.38 -9.37 6.58
CA GLY A 130 9.17 -9.59 7.78
C GLY A 130 8.63 -8.76 8.94
N VAL A 131 8.50 -9.37 10.12
CA VAL A 131 8.24 -8.61 11.36
C VAL A 131 9.58 -8.23 11.96
N THR A 132 9.77 -6.94 12.21
CA THR A 132 11.00 -6.35 12.74
C THR A 132 10.69 -5.44 13.91
N GLY A 133 11.62 -5.23 14.82
CA GLY A 133 11.45 -4.26 15.90
C GLY A 133 11.63 -2.82 15.41
N SER A 134 10.98 -1.87 16.06
CA SER A 134 11.25 -0.44 15.92
C SER A 134 12.53 -0.03 16.66
N ALA A 135 13.02 1.19 16.40
CA ALA A 135 14.12 1.78 17.17
C ALA A 135 13.81 1.86 18.68
N TYR A 136 12.53 2.05 19.05
CA TYR A 136 12.08 2.15 20.45
C TYR A 136 11.86 0.79 21.12
N ARG A 137 11.61 -0.26 20.33
CA ARG A 137 11.37 -1.64 20.77
C ARG A 137 12.01 -2.62 19.77
N PRO A 138 13.34 -2.81 19.82
CA PRO A 138 14.07 -3.59 18.82
C PRO A 138 13.72 -5.09 18.83
N SER A 139 13.15 -5.59 19.92
CA SER A 139 12.70 -6.98 20.08
C SER A 139 11.19 -7.17 19.87
N ALA A 140 10.45 -6.13 19.41
CA ALA A 140 9.02 -6.24 19.21
C ALA A 140 8.67 -7.24 18.10
N GLY A 141 7.70 -8.12 18.39
CA GLY A 141 7.27 -9.17 17.47
C GLY A 141 8.34 -10.23 17.17
N GLN A 142 9.38 -10.35 18.00
CA GLN A 142 10.41 -11.37 17.83
C GLN A 142 10.30 -12.49 18.88
N PRO A 143 10.63 -13.76 18.51
CA PRO A 143 11.01 -14.22 17.16
C PRO A 143 9.85 -14.19 16.17
N SER A 144 10.19 -14.05 14.88
CA SER A 144 9.23 -14.09 13.78
C SER A 144 9.68 -15.01 12.66
N ILE A 145 8.68 -15.53 11.95
CA ILE A 145 8.81 -16.31 10.72
C ILE A 145 8.32 -15.39 9.59
N PRO A 146 9.16 -15.11 8.59
CA PRO A 146 8.77 -14.26 7.48
C PRO A 146 7.66 -14.92 6.64
N GLY A 147 6.78 -14.07 6.13
CA GLY A 147 5.73 -14.42 5.18
C GLY A 147 6.15 -14.16 3.75
N VAL A 148 5.32 -14.59 2.81
CA VAL A 148 5.52 -14.39 1.37
C VAL A 148 4.17 -14.24 0.69
N GLY A 149 4.10 -13.42 -0.34
CA GLY A 149 2.90 -13.30 -1.15
C GLY A 149 3.19 -12.85 -2.57
N THR A 150 2.15 -12.89 -3.39
CA THR A 150 2.17 -12.43 -4.77
C THR A 150 0.92 -11.62 -5.08
N PHE A 151 1.05 -10.69 -6.01
CA PHE A 151 -0.07 -9.96 -6.61
C PHE A 151 0.28 -9.54 -8.03
N THR A 152 -0.70 -9.05 -8.77
CA THR A 152 -0.48 -8.47 -10.10
C THR A 152 -0.74 -6.97 -10.02
N ALA A 153 0.29 -6.16 -10.27
CA ALA A 153 0.16 -4.72 -10.39
C ALA A 153 -0.47 -4.38 -11.76
N PRO A 154 -1.44 -3.44 -11.82
CA PRO A 154 -2.03 -2.99 -13.08
C PRO A 154 -1.09 -2.15 -13.93
#